data_AF-A0A5B8T0X9-F1
#
_entry.id   AF-A0A5B8T0X9-F1
#
_cell.length_a   1.000
_cell.length_b   1.000
_cell.length_c   1.000
_cell.angle_alpha   90.00
_cell.angle_beta   90.00
_cell.angle_gamma   90.00
#
_symmetry.space_group_name_H-M   'P 1'
#
loop_
_entity.id
_entity.type
_entity.pdbx_description
1 polymer ?
#
loop_
_entity_poly.entity_id
_entity_poly.type
_entity_poly.pdbx_seq_one_letter_code
_entity_poly.pdbx_strand_id
1 'polypeptide(L)'
;MRVFIGGTGLKVKTVTIRHLKSAAASGGVEVEDQRVTEAVSSMLNDIHQRGETALGECTQKFDNWIGDFVLSDEKRQKLIEQVPQQVKDDIDFAHRQVQRFAKAQRDSLQEFEIEIEPGVILGQRILPVHCAGCYILGGRYAHAASELYKQ
;
A
#
# COMPACT_ATOMS: atom_id res chain seq x y z
N MET A 1 13.77 26.20 -21.80
CA MET A 1 14.63 27.27 -22.35
C MET A 1 15.75 27.56 -21.34
N ARG A 2 17.00 27.25 -21.66
CA ARG A 2 18.18 27.63 -20.85
C ARG A 2 19.18 28.30 -21.79
N VAL A 3 19.54 29.53 -21.47
CA VAL A 3 20.55 30.34 -22.17
C VAL A 3 21.93 29.92 -21.65
N PHE A 4 22.86 29.59 -22.56
CA PHE A 4 24.28 29.41 -22.24
C PHE A 4 25.03 30.68 -22.63
N ILE A 5 25.75 31.27 -21.68
CA ILE A 5 26.73 32.34 -21.94
C ILE A 5 28.11 31.67 -21.90
N GLY A 6 28.84 31.78 -23.02
CA GLY A 6 30.15 31.16 -23.19
C GLY A 6 31.29 31.96 -22.55
N GLY A 7 32.37 31.22 -22.23
CA GLY A 7 33.72 31.77 -22.13
C GLY A 7 34.31 31.81 -20.72
N THR A 8 35.12 30.81 -20.38
CA THR A 8 36.55 30.92 -19.99
C THR A 8 37.02 29.59 -19.40
N GLY A 9 38.25 29.19 -19.74
CA GLY A 9 38.78 27.85 -19.50
C GLY A 9 38.85 27.47 -18.01
N LEU A 10 38.01 26.51 -17.62
CA LEU A 10 38.18 25.75 -16.38
C LEU A 10 38.82 24.41 -16.73
N LYS A 11 40.04 24.17 -16.25
CA LYS A 11 40.62 22.81 -16.25
C LYS A 11 39.74 21.95 -15.35
N VAL A 12 38.90 21.11 -15.96
CA VAL A 12 38.13 20.09 -15.24
C VAL A 12 39.14 19.12 -14.64
N LYS A 13 39.35 19.20 -13.31
CA LYS A 13 40.06 18.14 -12.58
C LYS A 13 39.18 16.89 -12.66
N THR A 14 39.64 15.87 -13.36
CA THR A 14 39.00 14.56 -13.35
C THR A 14 39.03 14.02 -11.92
N VAL A 15 37.89 14.08 -11.24
CA VAL A 15 37.72 13.45 -9.93
C VAL A 15 37.62 11.96 -10.17
N THR A 16 38.58 11.20 -9.66
CA THR A 16 38.51 9.73 -9.68
C THR A 16 37.41 9.32 -8.70
N ILE A 17 36.24 8.95 -9.22
CA ILE A 17 35.13 8.43 -8.42
C ILE A 17 35.57 7.06 -7.88
N ARG A 18 35.89 7.00 -6.58
CA ARG A 18 36.14 5.73 -5.88
C ARG A 18 34.82 5.25 -5.29
N HIS A 19 34.21 4.26 -5.93
CA HIS A 19 33.05 3.58 -5.38
C HIS A 19 33.46 2.81 -4.11
N LEU A 20 32.90 3.18 -2.95
CA LEU A 20 33.13 2.50 -1.67
C LEU A 20 32.30 1.22 -1.54
N LYS A 21 31.15 1.18 -2.24
CA LYS A 21 30.28 0.02 -2.37
C LYS A 21 29.66 0.07 -3.75
N SER A 22 29.90 -0.96 -4.55
CA SER A 22 29.21 -1.19 -5.81
C SER A 22 28.04 -2.12 -5.53
N ALA A 23 26.90 -1.92 -6.18
CA ALA A 23 25.88 -2.96 -6.21
C ALA A 23 26.47 -4.21 -6.86
N ALA A 24 26.18 -5.40 -6.32
CA ALA A 24 26.49 -6.64 -7.02
C ALA A 24 25.79 -6.62 -8.39
N ALA A 25 26.44 -7.17 -9.43
CA ALA A 25 25.89 -7.18 -10.78
C ALA A 25 24.44 -7.70 -10.79
N SER A 26 23.55 -6.97 -11.46
CA SER A 26 22.09 -7.11 -11.41
C SER A 26 21.56 -8.46 -11.93
N GLY A 27 22.38 -9.26 -12.61
CA GLY A 27 21.95 -10.51 -13.24
C GLY A 27 21.44 -11.59 -12.27
N GLY A 28 21.78 -11.55 -10.98
CA GLY A 28 21.19 -12.44 -9.97
C GLY A 28 19.80 -12.00 -9.50
N VAL A 29 19.60 -10.68 -9.36
CA VAL A 29 18.36 -10.07 -8.89
C VAL A 29 17.28 -10.16 -9.97
N GLU A 30 17.64 -9.92 -11.24
CA GLU A 30 16.70 -9.98 -12.37
C GLU A 30 16.12 -11.40 -12.57
N VAL A 31 16.95 -12.44 -12.41
CA VAL A 31 16.49 -13.84 -12.52
C VAL A 31 15.62 -14.26 -11.34
N GLU A 32 15.93 -13.77 -10.14
CA GLU A 32 15.12 -14.02 -8.94
C GLU A 32 13.76 -13.32 -9.04
N ASP A 33 13.72 -12.07 -9.50
CA ASP A 33 12.50 -11.31 -9.76
C ASP A 33 11.61 -12.00 -10.80
N GLN A 34 12.19 -12.55 -11.87
CA GLN A 34 11.43 -13.28 -12.87
C GLN A 34 10.78 -14.55 -12.28
N ARG A 35 11.52 -15.33 -11.48
CA ARG A 35 10.96 -16.53 -10.83
C ARG A 35 9.83 -16.21 -9.86
N VAL A 36 9.98 -15.13 -9.08
CA VAL A 36 8.91 -14.66 -8.18
C VAL A 36 7.69 -14.22 -8.97
N THR A 37 7.89 -13.47 -10.06
CA THR A 37 6.80 -13.01 -10.92
C THR A 37 6.03 -14.18 -11.53
N GLU A 38 6.73 -15.19 -12.05
CA GLU A 38 6.13 -16.40 -12.62
C GLU A 38 5.34 -17.18 -11.56
N ALA A 39 5.91 -17.36 -10.36
CA ALA A 39 5.24 -18.06 -9.27
C ALA A 39 3.96 -17.34 -8.80
N VAL A 40 4.03 -16.02 -8.59
CA VAL A 40 2.87 -15.22 -8.18
C VAL A 40 1.80 -15.21 -9.27
N SER A 41 2.18 -15.06 -10.54
CA SER A 41 1.24 -15.06 -11.66
C SER A 41 0.50 -16.40 -11.77
N SER A 42 1.23 -17.51 -11.62
CA SER A 42 0.62 -18.84 -11.60
C SER A 42 -0.37 -18.99 -10.44
N MET A 43 -0.02 -18.53 -9.24
CA MET A 43 -0.88 -18.60 -8.06
C MET A 43 -2.14 -17.76 -8.22
N LEU A 44 -2.03 -16.53 -8.74
CA LEU A 44 -3.18 -15.66 -8.99
C LEU A 44 -4.13 -16.23 -10.04
N ASN A 45 -3.59 -16.79 -11.13
CA ASN A 45 -4.40 -17.45 -12.16
C ASN A 45 -5.17 -18.64 -11.60
N ASP A 46 -4.52 -19.41 -10.73
CA ASP A 46 -5.13 -20.57 -10.09
C ASP A 46 -6.26 -20.19 -9.12
N ILE A 47 -6.03 -19.16 -8.30
CA ILE A 47 -7.06 -18.56 -7.44
C ILE A 47 -8.22 -18.01 -8.28
N HIS A 48 -7.94 -17.36 -9.41
CA HIS A 48 -8.98 -16.85 -10.29
C HIS A 48 -9.87 -17.96 -10.88
N GLN A 49 -9.28 -19.11 -11.22
CA GLN A 49 -10.00 -20.23 -11.84
C GLN A 49 -10.73 -21.12 -10.82
N ARG A 50 -10.11 -21.38 -9.66
CA ARG A 50 -10.61 -22.36 -8.67
C ARG A 50 -11.14 -21.73 -7.38
N GLY A 51 -11.02 -20.41 -7.22
CA GLY A 51 -11.55 -19.66 -6.09
C GLY A 51 -10.97 -20.15 -4.75
N GLU A 52 -11.85 -20.33 -3.77
CA GLU A 52 -11.50 -20.67 -2.38
C GLU A 52 -10.72 -21.99 -2.25
N THR A 53 -10.89 -22.94 -3.18
CA THR A 53 -10.13 -24.21 -3.16
C THR A 53 -8.64 -23.95 -3.30
N ALA A 54 -8.24 -23.17 -4.31
CA ALA A 54 -6.83 -22.81 -4.53
C ALA A 54 -6.29 -21.92 -3.40
N LEU A 55 -7.13 -21.03 -2.85
CA LEU A 55 -6.74 -20.21 -1.71
C LEU A 55 -6.46 -21.07 -0.46
N GLY A 56 -7.31 -22.07 -0.17
CA GLY A 56 -7.12 -23.01 0.94
C GLY A 56 -5.80 -23.77 0.82
N GLU A 57 -5.50 -24.32 -0.36
CA GLU A 57 -4.22 -24.97 -0.65
C GLU A 57 -3.03 -24.03 -0.45
N CYS A 58 -3.15 -22.76 -0.87
CA CYS A 58 -2.10 -21.76 -0.64
C CYS A 58 -1.88 -21.49 0.85
N THR A 59 -2.94 -21.26 1.63
CA THR A 59 -2.82 -21.00 3.08
C THR A 59 -2.27 -22.20 3.85
N GLN A 60 -2.62 -23.43 3.45
CA GLN A 60 -2.03 -24.63 4.02
C GLN A 60 -0.53 -24.74 3.66
N LYS A 61 -0.15 -24.42 2.42
CA LYS A 61 1.24 -24.53 1.96
C LYS A 61 2.16 -23.48 2.59
N PHE A 62 1.73 -22.23 2.65
CA PHE A 62 2.59 -21.11 3.06
C PHE A 62 2.49 -20.78 4.55
N ASP A 63 1.29 -20.90 5.13
CA ASP A 63 1.03 -20.52 6.52
C ASP A 63 0.76 -21.72 7.43
N ASN A 64 0.71 -22.94 6.87
CA ASN A 64 0.29 -24.17 7.56
C ASN A 64 -1.04 -23.98 8.30
N TRP A 65 -1.95 -23.22 7.70
CA TRP A 65 -3.21 -22.82 8.30
C TRP A 65 -4.40 -23.44 7.56
N ILE A 66 -5.36 -23.92 8.35
CA ILE A 66 -6.63 -24.48 7.88
C ILE A 66 -7.72 -23.93 8.80
N GLY A 67 -8.78 -23.37 8.23
CA GLY A 67 -9.92 -22.84 8.98
C GLY A 67 -10.79 -21.92 8.14
N ASP A 68 -11.71 -21.22 8.81
CA ASP A 68 -12.60 -20.26 8.16
C ASP A 68 -11.85 -18.96 7.83
N PHE A 69 -11.91 -18.53 6.56
CA PHE A 69 -11.27 -17.28 6.11
C PHE A 69 -11.88 -16.05 6.78
N VAL A 70 -13.18 -16.10 7.07
CA VAL A 70 -13.90 -15.01 7.75
C VAL A 70 -13.87 -15.24 9.25
N LEU A 71 -13.33 -14.28 9.99
CA LEU A 71 -13.36 -14.32 11.45
C LEU A 71 -14.80 -14.12 11.96
N SER A 72 -15.33 -15.14 12.65
CA SER A 72 -16.67 -15.09 13.25
C SER A 72 -16.79 -14.00 14.31
N ASP A 73 -18.00 -13.45 14.49
CA ASP A 73 -18.29 -12.43 15.51
C ASP A 73 -17.93 -12.89 16.92
N GLU A 74 -18.27 -14.14 17.24
CA GLU A 74 -17.98 -14.72 18.55
C GLU A 74 -16.48 -14.81 18.83
N LYS A 75 -15.69 -15.25 17.83
CA LYS A 75 -14.24 -15.36 17.97
C LYS A 75 -13.61 -13.98 18.05
N ARG A 76 -14.07 -13.03 17.23
CA ARG A 76 -13.67 -11.62 17.27
C ARG A 76 -13.89 -11.03 18.67
N GLN A 77 -15.08 -11.20 19.24
CA GLN A 77 -15.41 -10.66 20.56
C GLN A 77 -14.51 -11.25 21.66
N LYS A 78 -14.30 -12.57 21.66
CA LYS A 78 -13.38 -13.24 22.59
C LYS A 78 -11.93 -12.76 22.49
N LEU A 79 -11.46 -12.39 21.29
CA LEU A 79 -10.13 -11.83 21.09
C LEU A 79 -10.05 -10.39 21.60
N ILE A 80 -11.07 -9.57 21.35
CA ILE A 80 -11.16 -8.19 21.85
C ILE A 80 -11.16 -8.17 23.39
N GLU A 81 -11.83 -9.13 24.04
CA GLU A 81 -11.86 -9.26 25.50
C GLU A 81 -10.47 -9.53 26.11
N GLN A 82 -9.55 -10.15 25.37
CA GLN A 82 -8.19 -10.41 25.82
C GLN A 82 -7.29 -9.17 25.75
N VAL A 83 -7.71 -8.12 25.05
CA VAL A 83 -6.92 -6.89 24.92
C VAL A 83 -7.07 -6.03 26.18
N PRO A 84 -5.97 -5.63 26.86
CA PRO A 84 -6.03 -4.75 28.02
C PRO A 84 -6.73 -3.43 27.72
N GLN A 85 -7.47 -2.89 28.70
CA GLN A 85 -8.27 -1.68 28.51
C GLN A 85 -7.42 -0.48 28.05
N GLN A 86 -6.24 -0.28 28.63
CA GLN A 86 -5.32 0.79 28.22
C GLN A 86 -4.98 0.73 26.72
N VAL A 87 -4.75 -0.47 26.18
CA VAL A 87 -4.42 -0.65 24.76
C VAL A 87 -5.62 -0.27 23.88
N LYS A 88 -6.84 -0.59 24.31
CA LYS A 88 -8.07 -0.17 23.62
C LYS A 88 -8.19 1.35 23.61
N ASP A 89 -7.98 1.98 24.77
CA ASP A 89 -8.08 3.43 24.92
C ASP A 89 -7.04 4.16 24.04
N ASP A 90 -5.82 3.63 23.95
CA ASP A 90 -4.75 4.16 23.10
C ASP A 90 -5.08 4.03 21.60
N ILE A 91 -5.61 2.87 21.18
CA ILE A 91 -6.08 2.63 19.81
C ILE A 91 -7.22 3.59 19.47
N ASP A 92 -8.20 3.73 20.35
CA ASP A 92 -9.34 4.62 20.14
C ASP A 92 -8.90 6.09 20.08
N PHE A 93 -7.93 6.49 20.89
CA PHE A 93 -7.34 7.82 20.80
C PHE A 93 -6.72 8.04 19.42
N ALA A 94 -5.81 7.17 18.99
CA ALA A 94 -5.14 7.31 17.71
C ALA A 94 -6.13 7.28 16.53
N HIS A 95 -7.14 6.40 16.59
CA HIS A 95 -8.22 6.33 15.62
C HIS A 95 -8.98 7.65 15.48
N ARG A 96 -9.43 8.23 16.60
CA ARG A 96 -10.12 9.53 16.59
C ARG A 96 -9.29 10.63 15.94
N GLN A 97 -7.98 10.66 16.20
CA GLN A 97 -7.10 11.67 15.61
C GLN A 97 -6.98 11.52 14.09
N VAL A 98 -6.76 10.28 13.61
CA VAL A 98 -6.69 9.99 12.15
C VAL A 98 -8.02 10.32 11.48
N GLN A 99 -9.14 9.85 12.04
CA GLN A 99 -10.47 10.08 11.49
C GLN A 99 -10.80 11.58 11.41
N ARG A 100 -10.45 12.35 12.45
CA ARG A 100 -10.67 13.80 12.47
C ARG A 100 -9.93 14.50 11.33
N PHE A 101 -8.69 14.11 11.06
CA PHE A 101 -7.90 14.70 9.97
C PHE A 101 -8.39 14.24 8.60
N ALA A 102 -8.66 12.95 8.41
CA ALA A 102 -9.20 12.41 7.17
C ALA A 102 -10.54 13.06 6.79
N LYS A 103 -11.41 13.32 7.79
CA LYS A 103 -12.65 14.08 7.59
C LYS A 103 -12.36 15.51 7.12
N ALA A 104 -11.40 16.20 7.73
CA ALA A 104 -11.03 17.55 7.30
C ALA A 104 -10.48 17.57 5.85
N GLN A 105 -9.69 16.57 5.46
CA GLN A 105 -9.21 16.42 4.08
C GLN A 105 -10.38 16.20 3.11
N ARG A 106 -11.29 15.27 3.43
CA ARG A 106 -12.47 15.03 2.60
C ARG A 106 -13.35 16.27 2.46
N ASP A 107 -13.62 16.96 3.56
CA ASP A 107 -14.47 18.14 3.59
C ASP A 107 -13.82 19.35 2.87
N SER A 108 -12.50 19.31 2.64
CA SER A 108 -11.78 20.31 1.83
C SER A 108 -11.93 20.11 0.32
N LEU A 109 -12.38 18.92 -0.12
CA LEU A 109 -12.62 18.63 -1.52
C LEU A 109 -13.99 19.18 -1.93
N GLN A 110 -14.02 20.00 -2.99
CA GLN A 110 -15.25 20.55 -3.55
C GLN A 110 -15.40 20.15 -5.01
N GLU A 111 -16.58 19.66 -5.36
CA GLU A 111 -16.99 19.54 -6.76
C GLU A 111 -17.25 20.94 -7.32
N PHE A 112 -17.04 21.11 -8.63
CA PHE A 112 -17.35 22.36 -9.29
C PHE A 112 -17.74 22.12 -10.74
N GLU A 113 -18.47 23.09 -11.28
CA GLU A 113 -18.74 23.22 -12.71
C GLU A 113 -18.51 24.69 -13.10
N ILE A 114 -17.98 24.90 -14.30
CA ILE A 114 -17.76 26.22 -14.90
C ILE A 114 -18.16 26.18 -16.37
N GLU A 115 -18.79 27.26 -16.83
CA GLU A 115 -18.98 27.50 -18.26
C GLU A 115 -17.74 28.24 -18.80
N ILE A 116 -16.99 27.60 -19.68
CA ILE A 116 -15.74 28.17 -20.23
C ILE A 116 -15.98 29.01 -21.49
N GLU A 117 -17.02 28.66 -22.24
CA GLU A 117 -17.51 29.33 -23.45
C GLU A 117 -19.04 29.10 -23.52
N PRO A 118 -19.81 29.93 -24.24
CA PRO A 118 -21.26 29.78 -24.33
C PRO A 118 -21.68 28.36 -24.72
N GLY A 119 -22.37 27.66 -23.81
CA GLY A 119 -22.85 26.29 -23.97
C GLY A 119 -21.83 25.19 -23.65
N VAL A 120 -20.62 25.51 -23.19
CA VAL A 120 -19.56 24.53 -22.86
C VAL A 120 -19.29 24.53 -21.36
N ILE A 121 -19.81 23.50 -20.68
CA ILE A 121 -19.66 23.30 -19.23
C ILE A 121 -18.60 22.22 -18.96
N LEU A 122 -17.61 22.55 -18.13
CA LEU A 122 -16.62 21.62 -17.60
C LEU A 122 -16.72 21.55 -16.08
N GLY A 123 -16.29 20.45 -15.47
CA GLY A 123 -16.34 20.32 -14.03
C GLY A 123 -15.48 19.20 -13.47
N GLN A 124 -15.44 19.14 -12.15
CA GLN A 124 -14.80 18.09 -11.37
C GLN A 124 -15.84 17.43 -10.47
N ARG A 125 -15.85 16.09 -10.44
CA ARG A 125 -16.64 15.29 -9.51
C ARG A 125 -15.75 14.43 -8.63
N ILE A 126 -16.19 14.21 -7.40
CA ILE A 126 -15.51 13.42 -6.38
C ILE A 126 -16.37 12.18 -6.15
N LEU A 127 -15.91 11.04 -6.67
CA LEU A 127 -16.63 9.78 -6.57
C LEU A 127 -15.91 8.82 -5.61
N PRO A 128 -16.61 8.24 -4.62
CA PRO A 128 -16.02 7.24 -3.76
C PRO A 128 -15.80 5.92 -4.50
N VAL A 129 -14.76 5.19 -4.11
CA VAL A 129 -14.64 3.78 -4.50
C VAL A 129 -15.67 2.94 -3.75
N HIS A 130 -16.25 1.94 -4.42
CA HIS A 130 -17.28 1.08 -3.81
C HIS A 130 -16.68 0.11 -2.78
N CYS A 131 -15.43 -0.30 -2.96
CA CYS A 131 -14.76 -1.25 -2.09
C CYS A 131 -13.25 -0.95 -2.04
N ALA A 132 -12.67 -1.11 -0.85
CA ALA A 132 -11.23 -1.08 -0.63
C ALA A 132 -10.83 -2.33 0.15
N GLY A 133 -9.79 -3.02 -0.32
CA GLY A 133 -9.19 -4.16 0.38
C GLY A 133 -7.98 -3.70 1.18
N CYS A 134 -7.86 -4.15 2.43
CA CYS A 134 -6.72 -3.88 3.28
C CYS A 134 -5.95 -5.16 3.58
N TYR A 135 -4.65 -5.18 3.30
CA TYR A 135 -3.75 -6.29 3.65
C TYR A 135 -2.88 -5.91 4.84
N ILE A 136 -2.84 -6.80 5.84
CA ILE A 136 -2.12 -6.61 7.10
C ILE A 136 -1.07 -7.72 7.16
N LEU A 137 0.19 -7.33 7.39
CA LEU A 137 1.27 -8.30 7.60
C LEU A 137 1.08 -9.00 8.95
N GLY A 138 1.09 -10.34 8.93
CA GLY A 138 1.07 -11.16 10.14
C GLY A 138 2.44 -11.24 10.83
N GLY A 139 2.50 -11.98 11.94
CA GLY A 139 3.73 -12.24 12.70
C GLY A 139 3.84 -11.48 14.02
N ARG A 140 4.97 -11.64 14.72
CA ARG A 140 5.16 -11.14 16.10
C ARG A 140 5.25 -9.61 16.21
N TYR A 141 5.45 -8.93 15.08
CA TYR A 141 5.56 -7.47 14.98
C TYR A 141 4.49 -6.90 14.04
N ALA A 142 3.23 -7.33 14.23
CA ALA A 142 2.11 -6.69 13.54
C ALA A 142 2.03 -5.22 13.98
N HIS A 143 2.32 -4.31 13.05
CA HIS A 143 2.31 -2.88 13.33
C HIS A 143 0.87 -2.36 13.35
N ALA A 144 0.19 -2.45 14.50
CA ALA A 144 -1.19 -1.95 14.65
C ALA A 144 -1.37 -0.48 14.18
N ALA A 145 -0.29 0.31 14.22
CA ALA A 145 -0.27 1.66 13.68
C ALA A 145 -0.54 1.74 12.17
N SER A 146 -0.07 0.79 11.34
CA SER A 146 -0.35 0.81 9.90
C SER A 146 -1.83 0.64 9.59
N GLU A 147 -2.58 0.04 10.51
CA GLU A 147 -4.01 -0.23 10.33
C GLU A 147 -4.88 0.99 10.58
N LEU A 148 -4.42 1.89 11.44
CA LEU A 148 -5.15 3.11 11.72
C LEU A 148 -5.19 4.06 10.51
N TYR A 149 -4.24 3.97 9.58
CA TYR A 149 -4.15 4.86 8.41
C TYR A 149 -4.88 4.33 7.16
N LYS A 150 -5.40 3.09 7.18
CA LYS A 150 -6.02 2.45 6.00
C LYS A 150 -7.53 2.67 5.89
N GLN A 151 -8.06 3.64 6.62
CA GLN A 151 -9.50 3.93 6.72
C GLN A 151 -9.97 4.92 5.66
#